data_AF-A0A9P4TPA6-F1
#
_entry.id   AF-A0A9P4TPA6-F1
#
_cell.length_a   1.000
_cell.length_b   1.000
_cell.length_c   1.000
_cell.angle_alpha   90.00
_cell.angle_beta   90.00
_cell.angle_gamma   90.00
#
_symmetry.space_group_name_H-M   'P 1'
#
loop_
_entity.id
_entity.type
_entity.pdbx_description
1 polymer ?
#
loop_
_entity_poly.entity_id
_entity_poly.type
_entity_poly.pdbx_seq_one_letter_code
_entity_poly.pdbx_strand_id
1 'polypeptide(L)'
;MLFSLPSSLATLTYLLLSAPATQAYKPLSDSFLKAIPSPGELFDHENGSLLAPILIPRVPGTPGQATAQQHFVSYFQRELPKWEISWQNSTATTPTSRGKQLPFQNLIFKREPPWVKPGQANLLTLVAHYDSKISPKGFIGATDSAAPCAMLMWIAKVVDGYVQRMYDEMQALEEGGTVEMDMGIQILLLDGEEAFQTWTDTDSLYGARSLATQWAGTRNPPSSKFYQYRTPLSQISLFVLLDLLGSASPTVPSYFPTTHWAYKHLSTVESRMRDLKLLESSPRTPFLPDVNMTLTGGYGGISDDHLPFIHQGVEVLHVIPSPFPKVWHTMEDDGKHLDAQTVKDWAKIVAGFTLEWLDMMEVWDGDEPNADGTLKD
;
A
#
# COMPACT_ATOMS: atom_id res chain seq x y z
N MET A 1 55.37 8.08 -4.44
CA MET A 1 54.94 8.34 -3.05
C MET A 1 53.49 7.92 -2.94
N LEU A 2 53.25 6.74 -2.39
CA LEU A 2 51.91 6.22 -2.12
C LEU A 2 51.59 6.56 -0.66
N PHE A 3 50.63 7.46 -0.42
CA PHE A 3 50.14 7.73 0.92
C PHE A 3 49.26 6.55 1.35
N SER A 4 49.76 5.76 2.30
CA SER A 4 48.97 4.77 3.03
C SER A 4 47.91 5.51 3.87
N LEU A 5 46.63 5.29 3.56
CA LEU A 5 45.52 5.75 4.39
C LEU A 5 45.69 5.18 5.82
N PRO A 6 45.49 5.99 6.87
CA PRO A 6 45.65 5.54 8.24
C PRO A 6 44.64 4.43 8.54
N SER A 7 45.13 3.35 9.17
CA SER A 7 44.38 2.13 9.48
C SER A 7 43.07 2.39 10.24
N SER A 8 42.98 3.52 10.94
CA SER A 8 41.80 3.99 11.68
C SER A 8 40.65 4.45 10.78
N LEU A 9 40.91 4.93 9.55
CA LEU A 9 39.86 5.27 8.60
C LEU A 9 39.22 4.00 8.02
N ALA A 10 40.02 2.96 7.77
CA ALA A 10 39.52 1.68 7.26
C ALA A 10 38.59 0.97 8.27
N THR A 11 38.93 0.98 9.57
CA THR A 11 38.07 0.43 10.63
C THR A 11 36.79 1.24 10.83
N LEU A 12 36.83 2.56 10.71
CA LEU A 12 35.63 3.40 10.81
C LEU A 12 34.69 3.18 9.61
N THR A 13 35.25 2.97 8.42
CA THR A 13 34.47 2.64 7.22
C THR A 13 33.87 1.23 7.34
N TYR A 14 34.61 0.27 7.91
CA TYR A 14 34.11 -1.09 8.15
C TYR A 14 33.01 -1.12 9.22
N LEU A 15 33.12 -0.33 10.30
CA LEU A 15 32.08 -0.21 11.34
C LEU A 15 30.82 0.51 10.84
N LEU A 16 30.95 1.48 9.94
CA LEU A 16 29.80 2.14 9.28
C LEU A 16 29.13 1.25 8.23
N LEU A 17 29.87 0.33 7.60
CA LEU A 17 29.35 -0.68 6.67
C LEU A 17 28.83 -1.95 7.37
N SER A 18 29.17 -2.15 8.66
CA SER A 18 28.77 -3.32 9.46
C SER A 18 27.75 -2.99 10.55
N ALA A 19 27.23 -1.75 10.60
CA ALA A 19 25.98 -1.52 11.29
C ALA A 19 24.92 -2.29 10.49
N PRO A 20 24.28 -3.34 11.04
CA PRO A 20 23.07 -3.82 10.41
C PRO A 20 22.17 -2.60 10.32
N ALA A 21 21.69 -2.26 9.12
CA ALA A 21 20.46 -1.52 9.05
C ALA A 21 19.48 -2.38 9.83
N THR A 22 19.15 -1.99 11.06
CA THR A 22 18.03 -2.55 11.80
C THR A 22 16.81 -2.18 10.98
N GLN A 23 16.53 -2.99 9.96
CA GLN A 23 15.31 -2.86 9.19
C GLN A 23 14.21 -3.24 10.18
N ALA A 24 13.33 -2.28 10.48
CA ALA A 24 12.23 -2.39 11.45
C ALA A 24 11.16 -3.45 11.08
N TYR A 25 11.48 -4.35 10.16
CA TYR A 25 10.60 -5.42 9.72
C TYR A 25 10.75 -6.62 10.66
N LYS A 26 9.74 -6.89 11.48
CA LYS A 26 9.71 -8.06 12.36
C LYS A 26 8.65 -9.05 11.89
N PRO A 27 9.04 -10.30 11.53
CA PRO A 27 8.06 -11.31 11.13
C PRO A 27 7.02 -11.58 12.22
N LEU A 28 5.75 -11.74 11.82
CA LEU A 28 4.69 -12.16 12.74
C LEU A 28 4.90 -13.62 13.12
N SER A 29 4.45 -14.05 14.29
CA SER A 29 4.38 -15.47 14.61
C SER A 29 3.24 -16.18 13.88
N ASP A 30 3.30 -17.51 13.78
CA ASP A 30 2.26 -18.31 13.13
C ASP A 30 0.90 -18.16 13.82
N SER A 31 0.88 -18.01 15.15
CA SER A 31 -0.34 -17.73 15.93
C SER A 31 -0.96 -16.40 15.55
N PHE A 32 -0.15 -15.37 15.32
CA PHE A 32 -0.67 -14.06 14.90
C PHE A 32 -1.14 -14.11 13.45
N LEU A 33 -0.39 -14.74 12.53
CA LEU A 33 -0.87 -14.93 11.15
C LEU A 33 -2.23 -15.64 11.11
N LYS A 34 -2.47 -16.64 11.98
CA LYS A 34 -3.77 -17.32 12.14
C LYS A 34 -4.88 -16.40 12.67
N ALA A 35 -4.53 -15.38 13.44
CA ALA A 35 -5.47 -14.45 14.05
C ALA A 35 -5.94 -13.34 13.09
N ILE A 36 -5.23 -13.13 11.98
CA ILE A 36 -5.70 -12.23 10.92
C ILE A 36 -7.04 -12.77 10.38
N PRO A 37 -8.14 -12.01 10.51
CA PRO A 37 -9.46 -12.51 10.14
C PRO A 37 -9.57 -12.77 8.63
N SER A 38 -10.58 -13.54 8.22
CA SER A 38 -10.98 -13.55 6.81
C SER A 38 -11.79 -12.30 6.49
N PRO A 39 -11.66 -11.70 5.30
CA PRO A 39 -12.59 -10.67 4.83
C PRO A 39 -14.05 -11.15 4.72
N GLY A 40 -14.30 -12.46 4.63
CA GLY A 40 -15.64 -13.02 4.52
C GLY A 40 -16.40 -12.48 3.29
N GLU A 41 -17.65 -12.10 3.49
CA GLU A 41 -18.55 -11.59 2.44
C GLU A 41 -18.34 -10.09 2.13
N LEU A 42 -17.39 -9.41 2.78
CA LEU A 42 -17.19 -7.96 2.59
C LEU A 42 -16.78 -7.60 1.15
N PHE A 43 -16.17 -8.54 0.44
CA PHE A 43 -15.75 -8.43 -0.96
C PHE A 43 -16.70 -9.13 -1.94
N ASP A 44 -17.89 -9.56 -1.50
CA ASP A 44 -18.89 -10.03 -2.45
C ASP A 44 -19.22 -8.93 -3.46
N HIS A 45 -19.25 -9.28 -4.74
CA HIS A 45 -19.39 -8.31 -5.82
C HIS A 45 -20.82 -7.78 -5.97
N GLU A 46 -21.82 -8.47 -5.44
CA GLU A 46 -23.22 -8.04 -5.51
C GLU A 46 -23.65 -7.31 -4.23
N ASN A 47 -23.26 -7.83 -3.06
CA ASN A 47 -23.77 -7.41 -1.75
C ASN A 47 -22.67 -7.03 -0.75
N GLY A 48 -21.39 -7.20 -1.10
CA GLY A 48 -20.26 -6.95 -0.22
C GLY A 48 -20.15 -5.47 0.12
N SER A 49 -20.11 -5.16 1.41
CA SER A 49 -20.18 -3.77 1.89
C SER A 49 -18.94 -2.94 1.61
N LEU A 50 -17.82 -3.53 1.18
CA LEU A 50 -16.62 -2.78 0.79
C LEU A 50 -16.49 -2.64 -0.72
N LEU A 51 -16.75 -3.72 -1.48
CA LEU A 51 -16.50 -3.78 -2.92
C LEU A 51 -17.71 -3.37 -3.77
N ALA A 52 -18.89 -3.95 -3.53
CA ALA A 52 -20.06 -3.72 -4.38
C ALA A 52 -20.42 -2.24 -4.60
N PRO A 53 -20.34 -1.34 -3.59
CA PRO A 53 -20.67 0.08 -3.76
C PRO A 53 -19.79 0.83 -4.77
N ILE A 54 -18.57 0.35 -5.04
CA ILE A 54 -17.63 0.98 -5.96
C ILE A 54 -17.51 0.24 -7.29
N LEU A 55 -18.23 -0.87 -7.50
CA LEU A 55 -18.36 -1.54 -8.79
C LEU A 55 -19.33 -0.79 -9.74
N ILE A 56 -19.01 0.49 -9.95
CA ILE A 56 -19.72 1.44 -10.81
C ILE A 56 -18.70 2.22 -11.66
N PRO A 57 -19.10 2.79 -12.80
CA PRO A 57 -18.25 3.74 -13.51
C PRO A 57 -18.01 4.98 -12.64
N ARG A 58 -16.75 5.31 -12.40
CA ARG A 58 -16.29 6.33 -11.43
C ARG A 58 -15.22 7.26 -12.02
N VAL A 59 -15.35 7.55 -13.31
CA VAL A 59 -14.51 8.48 -14.10
C VAL A 59 -14.45 9.88 -13.45
N PRO A 60 -13.29 10.58 -13.43
CA PRO A 60 -13.19 11.88 -12.79
C PRO A 60 -14.16 12.92 -13.37
N GLY A 61 -14.79 13.70 -12.49
CA GLY A 61 -15.81 14.69 -12.80
C GLY A 61 -17.23 14.15 -13.02
N THR A 62 -17.48 12.85 -12.75
CA THR A 62 -18.81 12.23 -12.90
C THR A 62 -19.49 11.98 -11.55
N PRO A 63 -20.82 11.75 -11.50
CA PRO A 63 -21.49 11.37 -10.26
C PRO A 63 -20.93 10.11 -9.61
N GLY A 64 -20.45 9.14 -10.39
CA GLY A 64 -19.88 7.90 -9.86
C GLY A 64 -18.57 8.11 -9.09
N GLN A 65 -17.76 9.09 -9.49
CA GLN A 65 -16.58 9.53 -8.71
C GLN A 65 -17.02 10.00 -7.32
N ALA A 66 -18.01 10.88 -7.24
CA ALA A 66 -18.53 11.38 -5.96
C ALA A 66 -19.15 10.26 -5.10
N THR A 67 -19.83 9.30 -5.72
CA THR A 67 -20.36 8.11 -5.02
C THR A 67 -19.23 7.27 -4.42
N ALA A 68 -18.17 6.99 -5.17
CA ALA A 68 -17.02 6.25 -4.68
C ALA A 68 -16.29 6.99 -3.54
N GLN A 69 -16.03 8.29 -3.72
CA GLN A 69 -15.44 9.14 -2.68
C GLN A 69 -16.26 9.12 -1.38
N GLN A 70 -17.59 9.26 -1.48
CA GLN A 70 -18.48 9.23 -0.33
C GLN A 70 -18.45 7.87 0.38
N HIS A 71 -18.39 6.77 -0.38
CA HIS A 71 -18.25 5.43 0.16
C HIS A 71 -16.98 5.28 1.02
N PHE A 72 -15.83 5.70 0.50
CA PHE A 72 -14.56 5.66 1.23
C PHE A 72 -14.60 6.52 2.48
N VAL A 73 -15.00 7.79 2.37
CA VAL A 73 -15.02 8.72 3.51
C VAL A 73 -16.00 8.25 4.58
N SER A 74 -17.21 7.83 4.22
CA SER A 74 -18.19 7.32 5.19
C SER A 74 -17.71 6.06 5.89
N TYR A 75 -17.01 5.17 5.19
CA TYR A 75 -16.42 4.00 5.80
C TYR A 75 -15.40 4.39 6.87
N PHE A 76 -14.40 5.20 6.52
CA PHE A 76 -13.35 5.60 7.48
C PHE A 76 -13.92 6.40 8.66
N GLN A 77 -14.88 7.30 8.44
CA GLN A 77 -15.54 8.03 9.53
C GLN A 77 -16.28 7.11 10.50
N ARG A 78 -16.97 6.09 9.98
CA ARG A 78 -17.78 5.16 10.78
C ARG A 78 -16.95 4.10 11.49
N GLU A 79 -16.01 3.50 10.77
CA GLU A 79 -15.32 2.30 11.20
C GLU A 79 -13.94 2.58 11.81
N LEU A 80 -13.35 3.74 11.51
CA LEU A 80 -11.97 4.10 11.81
C LEU A 80 -11.86 5.56 12.31
N PRO A 81 -12.61 5.96 13.36
CA PRO A 81 -12.76 7.37 13.76
C PRO A 81 -11.46 8.03 14.27
N LYS A 82 -10.40 7.25 14.51
CA LYS A 82 -9.07 7.75 14.91
C LYS A 82 -8.12 7.96 13.72
N TRP A 83 -8.55 7.65 12.51
CA TRP A 83 -7.80 7.95 11.30
C TRP A 83 -8.09 9.38 10.85
N GLU A 84 -7.03 10.13 10.53
CA GLU A 84 -7.17 11.42 9.88
C GLU A 84 -7.64 11.21 8.43
N ILE A 85 -8.62 12.00 8.01
CA ILE A 85 -9.09 12.05 6.62
C ILE A 85 -8.75 13.41 6.05
N SER A 86 -7.95 13.44 4.99
CA SER A 86 -7.61 14.65 4.27
C SER A 86 -7.75 14.45 2.76
N TRP A 87 -7.93 15.57 2.06
CA TRP A 87 -8.12 15.60 0.62
C TRP A 87 -7.01 16.41 -0.01
N GLN A 88 -6.50 15.94 -1.14
CA GLN A 88 -5.71 16.79 -2.04
C GLN A 88 -6.52 17.02 -3.31
N ASN A 89 -6.97 18.26 -3.48
CA ASN A 89 -7.82 18.67 -4.59
C ASN A 89 -6.98 19.41 -5.64
N SER A 90 -7.18 19.03 -6.90
CA SER A 90 -6.59 19.69 -8.05
C SER A 90 -7.58 19.73 -9.22
N THR A 91 -7.23 20.48 -10.27
CA THR A 91 -7.99 20.48 -11.50
C THR A 91 -7.06 20.43 -12.70
N ALA A 92 -7.50 19.75 -13.76
CA ALA A 92 -6.81 19.77 -15.04
C ALA A 92 -7.79 19.65 -16.21
N THR A 93 -7.38 20.15 -17.38
CA THR A 93 -8.03 19.82 -18.64
C THR A 93 -7.55 18.46 -19.14
N THR A 94 -8.40 17.74 -19.86
CA THR A 94 -8.07 16.46 -20.48
C THR A 94 -8.33 16.53 -21.98
N PRO A 95 -7.79 15.60 -22.80
CA PRO A 95 -8.06 15.58 -24.24
C PRO A 95 -9.56 15.52 -24.59
N THR A 96 -10.39 14.95 -23.69
CA THR A 96 -11.83 14.80 -23.90
C THR A 96 -12.67 15.87 -23.20
N SER A 97 -12.08 16.72 -22.34
CA SER A 97 -12.83 17.69 -21.53
C SER A 97 -13.25 18.96 -22.30
N ARG A 98 -12.79 19.14 -23.55
CA ARG A 98 -13.07 20.32 -24.39
C ARG A 98 -12.75 21.65 -23.70
N GLY A 99 -11.61 21.71 -23.00
CA GLY A 99 -11.15 22.90 -22.28
C GLY A 99 -11.82 23.12 -20.92
N LYS A 100 -12.76 22.26 -20.50
CA LYS A 100 -13.31 22.28 -19.14
C LYS A 100 -12.27 21.72 -18.16
N GLN A 101 -12.08 22.40 -17.04
CA GLN A 101 -11.34 21.88 -15.90
C GLN A 101 -12.14 20.76 -15.22
N LEU A 102 -11.58 19.55 -15.16
CA LEU A 102 -12.14 18.43 -14.41
C LEU A 102 -11.51 18.39 -13.01
N PRO A 103 -12.26 18.00 -11.96
CA PRO A 103 -11.72 17.83 -10.62
C PRO A 103 -10.99 16.49 -10.50
N PHE A 104 -9.80 16.54 -9.91
CA PHE A 104 -9.03 15.37 -9.49
C PHE A 104 -8.77 15.49 -7.99
N GLN A 105 -9.23 14.53 -7.22
CA GLN A 105 -9.35 14.60 -5.77
C GLN A 105 -8.81 13.33 -5.13
N ASN A 106 -7.55 13.38 -4.72
CA ASN A 106 -6.92 12.28 -4.00
C ASN A 106 -7.44 12.25 -2.55
N LEU A 107 -7.74 11.06 -2.06
CA LEU A 107 -8.12 10.81 -0.67
C LEU A 107 -6.92 10.27 0.09
N ILE A 108 -6.65 10.86 1.26
CA ILE A 108 -5.50 10.53 2.09
C ILE A 108 -6.04 10.18 3.49
N PHE A 109 -5.83 8.94 3.90
CA PHE A 109 -6.19 8.44 5.22
C PHE A 109 -4.91 8.16 6.01
N LYS A 110 -4.78 8.67 7.24
CA LYS A 110 -3.56 8.48 8.04
C LYS A 110 -3.87 8.01 9.45
N ARG A 111 -3.06 7.09 9.94
CA ARG A 111 -3.01 6.67 11.35
C ARG A 111 -1.59 6.81 11.86
N GLU A 112 -1.30 7.99 12.39
CA GLU A 112 -0.05 8.28 13.08
C GLU A 112 -0.15 7.91 14.57
N PRO A 113 0.99 7.63 15.23
CA PRO A 113 1.03 7.48 16.69
C PRO A 113 0.55 8.73 17.43
N PRO A 114 -0.18 8.60 18.56
CA PRO A 114 -0.77 9.76 19.23
C PRO A 114 0.24 10.73 19.86
N TRP A 115 1.48 10.29 20.10
CA TRP A 115 2.55 11.14 20.65
C TRP A 115 3.31 11.95 19.59
N VAL A 116 3.15 11.64 18.29
CA VAL A 116 3.86 12.38 17.24
C VAL A 116 3.14 13.68 16.88
N LYS A 117 3.92 14.66 16.45
CA LYS A 117 3.40 15.88 15.81
C LYS A 117 3.42 15.72 14.29
N PRO A 118 2.65 16.55 13.55
CA PRO A 118 2.68 16.53 12.09
C PRO A 118 4.11 16.59 11.54
N GLY A 119 4.46 15.66 10.65
CA GLY A 119 5.79 15.58 10.07
C GLY A 119 6.83 14.84 10.90
N GLN A 120 6.44 14.12 11.95
CA GLN A 120 7.36 13.35 12.81
C GLN A 120 7.28 11.84 12.64
N ALA A 121 6.17 11.31 12.09
CA ALA A 121 6.04 9.89 11.81
C ALA A 121 6.64 9.53 10.44
N ASN A 122 7.18 8.32 10.37
CA ASN A 122 7.41 7.63 9.11
C ASN A 122 6.16 6.82 8.76
N LEU A 123 5.86 6.67 7.48
CA LEU A 123 4.59 6.14 7.00
C LEU A 123 4.82 5.01 6.01
N LEU A 124 4.36 3.81 6.35
CA LEU A 124 4.05 2.81 5.33
C LEU A 124 2.85 3.34 4.55
N THR A 125 3.01 3.54 3.24
CA THR A 125 1.97 4.12 2.40
C THR A 125 1.43 3.06 1.45
N LEU A 126 0.20 2.60 1.71
CA LEU A 126 -0.53 1.68 0.83
C LEU A 126 -1.36 2.48 -0.17
N VAL A 127 -1.33 2.11 -1.44
CA VAL A 127 -1.87 2.94 -2.52
C VAL A 127 -2.66 2.11 -3.51
N ALA A 128 -3.75 2.68 -4.01
CA ALA A 128 -4.46 2.26 -5.21
C ALA A 128 -5.06 3.52 -5.87
N HIS A 129 -5.36 3.46 -7.17
CA HIS A 129 -6.21 4.46 -7.79
C HIS A 129 -7.69 4.04 -7.66
N TYR A 130 -8.58 5.01 -7.46
CA TYR A 130 -10.01 4.73 -7.31
C TYR A 130 -10.83 5.16 -8.51
N ASP A 131 -10.28 5.90 -9.47
CA ASP A 131 -11.02 6.20 -10.68
C ASP A 131 -11.21 4.93 -11.53
N SER A 132 -12.01 5.05 -12.59
CA SER A 132 -12.16 4.01 -13.59
C SER A 132 -12.00 4.65 -14.96
N LYS A 133 -11.43 3.90 -15.91
CA LYS A 133 -11.26 4.37 -17.29
C LYS A 133 -12.57 4.85 -17.93
N ILE A 134 -12.49 5.92 -18.73
CA ILE A 134 -13.64 6.46 -19.46
C ILE A 134 -14.12 5.57 -20.62
N SER A 135 -13.23 4.71 -21.15
CA SER A 135 -13.48 3.84 -22.29
C SER A 135 -12.98 2.43 -21.99
N PRO A 136 -13.76 1.37 -22.27
CA PRO A 136 -15.06 1.39 -22.94
C PRO A 136 -16.18 2.05 -22.10
N LYS A 137 -17.22 2.55 -22.77
CA LYS A 137 -18.30 3.29 -22.08
C LYS A 137 -19.01 2.37 -21.08
N GLY A 138 -19.04 2.80 -19.82
CA GLY A 138 -19.64 2.02 -18.73
C GLY A 138 -18.68 1.01 -18.10
N PHE A 139 -17.40 1.02 -18.49
CA PHE A 139 -16.35 0.28 -17.81
C PHE A 139 -16.32 0.63 -16.33
N ILE A 140 -16.24 -0.41 -15.49
CA ILE A 140 -16.16 -0.25 -14.04
C ILE A 140 -14.75 -0.49 -13.51
N GLY A 141 -13.92 -1.29 -14.18
CA GLY A 141 -12.58 -1.63 -13.68
C GLY A 141 -12.65 -2.33 -12.33
N ALA A 142 -13.07 -3.59 -12.31
CA ALA A 142 -13.19 -4.36 -11.08
C ALA A 142 -11.81 -4.71 -10.50
N THR A 143 -10.88 -5.19 -11.33
CA THR A 143 -9.47 -5.34 -10.98
C THR A 143 -8.70 -4.02 -10.97
N ASP A 144 -9.27 -3.01 -11.63
CA ASP A 144 -8.61 -1.78 -12.09
C ASP A 144 -9.33 -0.49 -11.63
N SER A 145 -9.24 -0.07 -10.37
CA SER A 145 -8.68 -0.77 -9.19
C SER A 145 -9.71 -0.85 -8.04
N ALA A 146 -10.95 -1.28 -8.34
CA ALA A 146 -12.00 -1.42 -7.33
C ALA A 146 -11.64 -2.46 -6.25
N ALA A 147 -11.14 -3.63 -6.65
CA ALA A 147 -10.72 -4.66 -5.71
C ALA A 147 -9.55 -4.18 -4.82
N PRO A 148 -8.45 -3.62 -5.37
CA PRO A 148 -7.42 -2.95 -4.57
C PRO A 148 -7.97 -1.92 -3.57
N CYS A 149 -8.87 -1.04 -3.99
CA CYS A 149 -9.50 -0.07 -3.08
C CYS A 149 -10.22 -0.75 -1.91
N ALA A 150 -11.03 -1.78 -2.18
CA ALA A 150 -11.74 -2.53 -1.15
C ALA A 150 -10.77 -3.29 -0.21
N MET A 151 -9.67 -3.85 -0.75
CA MET A 151 -8.61 -4.47 0.05
C MET A 151 -8.02 -3.47 1.04
N LEU A 152 -7.67 -2.26 0.60
CA LEU A 152 -7.10 -1.23 1.47
C LEU A 152 -8.05 -0.80 2.59
N MET A 153 -9.35 -0.69 2.31
CA MET A 153 -10.36 -0.42 3.35
C MET A 153 -10.37 -1.51 4.42
N TRP A 154 -10.35 -2.78 4.00
CA TRP A 154 -10.34 -3.91 4.92
C TRP A 154 -9.04 -4.00 5.73
N ILE A 155 -7.89 -3.83 5.07
CA ILE A 155 -6.56 -3.82 5.71
C ILE A 155 -6.52 -2.75 6.79
N ALA A 156 -7.03 -1.54 6.51
CA ALA A 156 -7.11 -0.47 7.50
C ALA A 156 -7.83 -0.89 8.78
N LYS A 157 -8.95 -1.62 8.66
CA LYS A 157 -9.73 -2.11 9.81
C LYS A 157 -9.02 -3.19 10.61
N VAL A 158 -8.35 -4.12 9.93
CA VAL A 158 -7.54 -5.15 10.61
C VAL A 158 -6.41 -4.50 11.37
N VAL A 159 -5.64 -3.63 10.70
CA VAL A 159 -4.48 -2.95 11.27
C VAL A 159 -4.87 -2.03 12.43
N ASP A 160 -5.97 -1.28 12.31
CA ASP A 160 -6.44 -0.38 13.37
C ASP A 160 -6.69 -1.11 14.70
N GLY A 161 -7.20 -2.35 14.66
CA GLY A 161 -7.41 -3.15 15.86
C GLY A 161 -6.13 -3.40 16.68
N TYR A 162 -5.00 -3.62 16.00
CA TYR A 162 -3.71 -3.87 16.65
C TYR A 162 -2.94 -2.58 16.95
N VAL A 163 -2.93 -1.64 16.00
CA VAL A 163 -2.28 -0.33 16.17
C VAL A 163 -2.90 0.45 17.32
N GLN A 164 -4.23 0.38 17.47
CA GLN A 164 -4.92 1.00 18.60
C GLN A 164 -4.42 0.46 19.93
N ARG A 165 -4.26 -0.86 20.04
CA ARG A 165 -3.76 -1.53 21.23
C ARG A 165 -2.33 -1.10 21.55
N MET A 166 -1.43 -1.13 20.56
CA MET A 166 -0.04 -0.68 20.71
C MET A 166 0.04 0.76 21.21
N TYR A 167 -0.72 1.66 20.60
CA TYR A 167 -0.69 3.06 21.01
C TYR A 167 -1.23 3.29 22.42
N ASP A 168 -2.26 2.54 22.84
CA ASP A 168 -2.79 2.63 24.20
C ASP A 168 -1.77 2.12 25.23
N GLU A 169 -1.10 0.99 24.96
CA GLU A 169 -0.07 0.42 25.82
C GLU A 169 1.16 1.34 25.94
N MET A 170 1.70 1.81 24.80
CA MET A 170 2.86 2.71 24.80
C MET A 170 2.55 4.05 25.46
N GLN A 171 1.35 4.59 25.25
CA GLN A 171 0.93 5.83 25.91
C GLN A 171 0.82 5.64 27.44
N ALA A 172 0.35 4.48 27.91
CA ALA A 172 0.29 4.17 29.33
C ALA A 172 1.68 4.01 29.98
N LEU A 173 2.66 3.58 29.20
CA LEU A 173 4.07 3.46 29.62
C LEU A 173 4.88 4.76 29.46
N GLU A 174 4.27 5.82 28.93
CA GLU A 174 4.97 7.07 28.55
C GLU A 174 6.14 6.83 27.58
N GLU A 175 6.02 5.81 26.75
CA GLU A 175 6.99 5.46 25.71
C GLU A 175 6.60 6.07 24.35
N GLY A 176 7.56 6.16 23.44
CA GLY A 176 7.41 6.79 22.12
C GLY A 176 8.39 7.94 21.88
N GLY A 177 8.39 8.47 20.65
CA GLY A 177 9.24 9.60 20.28
C GLY A 177 10.65 9.22 19.82
N THR A 178 10.95 7.94 19.57
CA THR A 178 12.13 7.51 18.79
C THR A 178 11.76 7.29 17.32
N VAL A 179 12.74 7.20 16.41
CA VAL A 179 12.44 7.01 14.97
C VAL A 179 11.87 5.63 14.69
N GLU A 180 12.36 4.60 15.40
CA GLU A 180 11.89 3.22 15.26
C GLU A 180 10.46 3.04 15.78
N MET A 181 10.04 3.82 16.78
CA MET A 181 8.69 3.74 17.36
C MET A 181 7.66 4.67 16.71
N ASP A 182 8.09 5.63 15.89
CA ASP A 182 7.22 6.62 15.25
C ASP A 182 6.73 6.16 13.87
N MET A 183 6.35 4.88 13.77
CA MET A 183 5.80 4.27 12.57
C MET A 183 4.28 4.45 12.53
N GLY A 184 3.78 5.02 11.44
CA GLY A 184 2.36 5.11 11.13
C GLY A 184 2.03 4.44 9.81
N ILE A 185 0.75 4.40 9.50
CA ILE A 185 0.23 3.92 8.23
C ILE A 185 -0.55 5.02 7.52
N GLN A 186 -0.39 5.06 6.20
CA GLN A 186 -1.09 5.96 5.30
C GLN A 186 -1.73 5.14 4.18
N ILE A 187 -2.96 5.48 3.82
CA ILE A 187 -3.62 4.97 2.61
C ILE A 187 -3.86 6.15 1.67
N LEU A 188 -3.46 5.96 0.41
CA LEU A 188 -3.77 6.87 -0.68
C LEU A 188 -4.74 6.20 -1.64
N LEU A 189 -5.90 6.81 -1.85
CA LEU A 189 -6.76 6.50 -2.98
C LEU A 189 -6.61 7.64 -3.99
N LEU A 190 -5.85 7.37 -5.04
CA LEU A 190 -5.47 8.35 -6.06
C LEU A 190 -6.55 8.47 -7.14
N ASP A 191 -6.67 9.66 -7.73
CA ASP A 191 -7.71 9.97 -8.71
C ASP A 191 -7.11 10.31 -10.07
N GLY A 192 -7.74 9.84 -11.15
CA GLY A 192 -7.30 10.10 -12.51
C GLY A 192 -5.94 9.49 -12.81
N GLU A 193 -5.70 8.24 -12.40
CA GLU A 193 -4.60 7.43 -12.93
C GLU A 193 -4.76 7.33 -14.46
N GLU A 194 -6.00 7.11 -14.89
CA GLU A 194 -6.29 6.68 -16.24
C GLU A 194 -6.17 7.79 -17.29
N ALA A 195 -5.70 7.38 -18.46
CA ALA A 195 -5.73 8.23 -19.64
C ALA A 195 -7.18 8.44 -20.12
N PHE A 196 -7.54 9.69 -20.42
CA PHE A 196 -8.86 10.03 -20.99
C PHE A 196 -8.93 9.71 -22.49
N GLN A 197 -7.80 9.61 -23.18
CA GLN A 197 -7.75 9.22 -24.59
C GLN A 197 -6.59 8.27 -24.91
N THR A 198 -5.36 8.67 -24.63
CA THR A 198 -4.17 7.88 -24.97
C THR A 198 -3.11 8.12 -23.91
N TRP A 199 -2.60 7.04 -23.34
CA TRP A 199 -1.59 7.10 -22.31
C TRP A 199 -0.35 7.88 -22.77
N THR A 200 -0.11 9.01 -22.13
CA THR A 200 1.05 9.88 -22.34
C THR A 200 1.40 10.56 -21.02
N ASP A 201 2.59 11.17 -20.91
CA ASP A 201 3.03 11.92 -19.71
C ASP A 201 2.05 13.02 -19.26
N THR A 202 1.17 13.49 -20.16
CA THR A 202 0.18 14.55 -19.89
C THR A 202 -1.27 14.06 -19.82
N ASP A 203 -1.56 12.86 -20.34
CA ASP A 203 -2.87 12.20 -20.32
C ASP A 203 -2.75 10.86 -19.58
N SER A 204 -2.37 10.97 -18.30
CA SER A 204 -2.27 9.90 -17.30
C SER A 204 -1.88 10.50 -15.95
N LEU A 205 -2.03 9.75 -14.86
CA LEU A 205 -1.44 10.02 -13.54
C LEU A 205 -1.76 11.43 -13.01
N TYR A 206 -2.96 11.95 -13.27
CA TYR A 206 -3.35 13.32 -12.95
C TYR A 206 -3.25 13.59 -11.45
N GLY A 207 -3.86 12.73 -10.63
CA GLY A 207 -3.83 12.80 -9.18
C GLY A 207 -2.44 12.59 -8.62
N ALA A 208 -1.74 11.53 -9.01
CA ALA A 208 -0.39 11.24 -8.54
C ALA A 208 0.60 12.36 -8.87
N ARG A 209 0.60 12.89 -10.10
CA ARG A 209 1.48 14.00 -10.50
C ARG A 209 1.21 15.25 -9.67
N SER A 210 -0.06 15.58 -9.45
CA SER A 210 -0.45 16.73 -8.63
C SER A 210 0.00 16.56 -7.18
N LEU A 211 -0.29 15.41 -6.58
CA LEU A 211 0.03 15.11 -5.18
C LEU A 211 1.54 15.10 -4.92
N ALA A 212 2.31 14.36 -5.74
CA ALA A 212 3.76 14.28 -5.59
C ALA A 212 4.42 15.65 -5.74
N THR A 213 3.98 16.46 -6.71
CA THR A 213 4.48 17.84 -6.91
C THR A 213 4.16 18.72 -5.68
N GLN A 214 2.93 18.67 -5.18
CA GLN A 214 2.52 19.45 -4.01
C GLN A 214 3.32 19.05 -2.76
N TRP A 215 3.47 17.75 -2.53
CA TRP A 215 4.20 17.23 -1.38
C TRP A 215 5.70 17.45 -1.47
N ALA A 216 6.31 17.45 -2.67
CA ALA A 216 7.70 17.86 -2.84
C ALA A 216 7.92 19.34 -2.48
N GLY A 217 6.92 20.20 -2.76
CA GLY A 217 6.98 21.65 -2.50
C GLY A 217 6.58 22.08 -1.09
N THR A 218 5.81 21.26 -0.36
CA THR A 218 5.27 21.61 0.96
C THR A 218 6.19 21.13 2.08
N ARG A 219 6.59 22.04 2.97
CA ARG A 219 7.43 21.72 4.13
C ARG A 219 6.59 21.28 5.31
N ASN A 220 7.04 20.23 6.00
CA ASN A 220 6.49 19.88 7.30
C ASN A 220 6.85 20.95 8.35
N PRO A 221 6.09 21.09 9.44
CA PRO A 221 6.44 21.99 10.53
C PRO A 221 7.84 21.71 11.11
N PRO A 222 8.62 22.74 11.49
CA PRO A 222 9.89 22.54 12.17
C PRO A 222 9.72 21.76 13.47
N SER A 223 10.58 20.77 13.68
CA SER A 223 10.63 19.92 14.87
C SER A 223 12.03 19.32 15.05
N SER A 224 12.32 18.68 16.18
CA SER A 224 13.60 17.99 16.39
C SER A 224 13.89 16.91 15.33
N LYS A 225 12.84 16.32 14.75
CA LYS A 225 12.89 15.30 13.69
C LYS A 225 12.76 15.86 12.27
N PHE A 226 12.61 17.17 12.13
CA PHE A 226 12.38 17.84 10.85
C PHE A 226 13.48 17.59 9.80
N TYR A 227 14.72 17.35 10.23
CA TYR A 227 15.80 17.07 9.29
C TYR A 227 15.60 15.77 8.51
N GLN A 228 14.88 14.81 9.08
CA GLN A 228 14.58 13.51 8.45
C GLN A 228 13.36 13.61 7.53
N TYR A 229 12.27 14.23 8.01
CA TYR A 229 11.00 14.31 7.29
C TYR A 229 10.64 15.75 6.90
N ARG A 230 11.45 16.38 6.04
CA ARG A 230 11.30 17.79 5.65
C ARG A 230 10.01 18.09 4.90
N THR A 231 9.43 17.09 4.25
CA THR A 231 8.21 17.18 3.44
C THR A 231 7.32 15.95 3.69
N PRO A 232 6.01 16.02 3.39
CA PRO A 232 5.15 14.84 3.44
C PRO A 232 5.68 13.68 2.59
N LEU A 233 6.32 13.98 1.45
CA LEU A 233 6.93 12.99 0.57
C LEU A 233 8.05 12.21 1.28
N SER A 234 8.89 12.90 2.06
CA SER A 234 9.95 12.24 2.84
C SER A 234 9.45 11.42 4.04
N GLN A 235 8.17 11.53 4.43
CA GLN A 235 7.59 10.64 5.45
C GLN A 235 7.26 9.25 4.87
N ILE A 236 7.17 9.10 3.56
CA ILE A 236 6.86 7.81 2.93
C ILE A 236 8.09 6.90 3.06
N SER A 237 7.96 5.85 3.87
CA SER A 237 9.04 4.88 4.07
C SER A 237 9.06 3.82 2.98
N LEU A 238 7.87 3.43 2.52
CA LEU A 238 7.67 2.56 1.38
C LEU A 238 6.30 2.88 0.76
N PHE A 239 6.27 3.04 -0.56
CA PHE A 239 5.07 3.23 -1.36
C PHE A 239 4.64 1.88 -1.96
N VAL A 240 3.65 1.23 -1.36
CA VAL A 240 3.13 -0.07 -1.78
C VAL A 240 1.92 0.15 -2.66
N LEU A 241 2.09 0.05 -3.98
CA LEU A 241 1.04 0.30 -4.97
C LEU A 241 0.38 -1.01 -5.38
N LEU A 242 -0.91 -1.15 -5.11
CA LEU A 242 -1.73 -2.29 -5.54
C LEU A 242 -2.50 -1.87 -6.79
N ASP A 243 -2.29 -2.62 -7.88
CA ASP A 243 -2.98 -2.38 -9.14
C ASP A 243 -3.25 -3.69 -9.88
N LEU A 244 -4.34 -3.72 -10.64
CA LEU A 244 -4.81 -4.86 -11.44
C LEU A 244 -4.94 -6.19 -10.66
N LEU A 245 -5.32 -6.12 -9.38
CA LEU A 245 -5.48 -7.29 -8.51
C LEU A 245 -6.93 -7.79 -8.50
N GLY A 246 -7.11 -9.11 -8.58
CA GLY A 246 -8.41 -9.75 -8.40
C GLY A 246 -8.70 -10.88 -9.41
N SER A 247 -7.95 -10.98 -10.49
CA SER A 247 -7.99 -12.16 -11.38
C SER A 247 -7.30 -13.37 -10.76
N ALA A 248 -7.76 -14.57 -11.12
CA ALA A 248 -7.20 -15.83 -10.61
C ALA A 248 -5.73 -16.05 -11.01
N SER A 249 -4.95 -16.61 -10.08
CA SER A 249 -3.55 -17.02 -10.30
C SER A 249 -2.64 -15.94 -10.92
N PRO A 250 -2.57 -14.73 -10.34
CA PRO A 250 -1.67 -13.68 -10.80
C PRO A 250 -0.21 -14.08 -10.59
N THR A 251 0.69 -13.43 -11.33
CA THR A 251 2.14 -13.51 -11.10
C THR A 251 2.66 -12.08 -11.00
N VAL A 252 3.17 -11.68 -9.84
CA VAL A 252 3.70 -10.34 -9.58
C VAL A 252 5.23 -10.41 -9.51
N PRO A 253 5.95 -9.85 -10.51
CA PRO A 253 7.41 -9.71 -10.48
C PRO A 253 7.94 -8.75 -9.41
N SER A 254 9.23 -8.82 -9.12
CA SER A 254 9.91 -7.82 -8.30
C SER A 254 10.53 -6.73 -9.18
N TYR A 255 9.87 -5.58 -9.27
CA TYR A 255 10.20 -4.52 -10.25
C TYR A 255 11.47 -3.70 -9.92
N PHE A 256 11.78 -3.47 -8.64
CA PHE A 256 12.82 -2.53 -8.24
C PHE A 256 13.89 -3.20 -7.36
N PRO A 257 15.19 -3.08 -7.69
CA PRO A 257 16.26 -3.65 -6.87
C PRO A 257 16.30 -3.08 -5.44
N THR A 258 15.98 -1.79 -5.28
CA THR A 258 16.06 -1.07 -4.00
C THR A 258 15.02 -1.54 -2.98
N THR A 259 13.89 -2.09 -3.45
CA THR A 259 12.81 -2.63 -2.60
C THR A 259 12.61 -4.13 -2.76
N HIS A 260 13.53 -4.84 -3.44
CA HIS A 260 13.47 -6.29 -3.59
C HIS A 260 13.46 -7.03 -2.24
N TRP A 261 14.09 -6.45 -1.21
CA TRP A 261 14.01 -6.97 0.15
C TRP A 261 12.56 -6.99 0.67
N ALA A 262 11.79 -5.91 0.47
CA ALA A 262 10.39 -5.83 0.87
C ALA A 262 9.51 -6.81 0.06
N TYR A 263 9.81 -6.98 -1.24
CA TYR A 263 9.17 -8.02 -2.06
C TYR A 263 9.36 -9.42 -1.48
N LYS A 264 10.59 -9.79 -1.09
CA LYS A 264 10.88 -11.10 -0.49
C LYS A 264 10.12 -11.31 0.82
N HIS A 265 9.96 -10.25 1.61
CA HIS A 265 9.17 -10.30 2.82
C HIS A 265 7.68 -10.52 2.54
N LEU A 266 7.09 -9.79 1.58
CA LEU A 266 5.72 -10.03 1.12
C LEU A 266 5.53 -11.47 0.58
N SER A 267 6.50 -11.98 -0.19
CA SER A 267 6.53 -13.36 -0.69
C SER A 267 6.65 -14.40 0.43
N THR A 268 7.40 -14.08 1.50
CA THR A 268 7.53 -14.92 2.70
C THR A 268 6.22 -14.98 3.46
N VAL A 269 5.52 -13.85 3.63
CA VAL A 269 4.17 -13.81 4.23
C VAL A 269 3.21 -14.69 3.44
N GLU A 270 3.18 -14.57 2.11
CA GLU A 270 2.35 -15.46 1.26
C GLU A 270 2.69 -16.93 1.51
N SER A 271 3.97 -17.30 1.43
CA SER A 271 4.42 -18.69 1.57
C SER A 271 3.99 -19.27 2.93
N ARG A 272 4.22 -18.53 4.01
CA ARG A 272 3.83 -18.93 5.36
C ARG A 272 2.33 -19.06 5.53
N MET A 273 1.54 -18.12 5.00
CA MET A 273 0.08 -18.21 5.05
C MET A 273 -0.45 -19.40 4.25
N ARG A 274 0.18 -19.77 3.12
CA ARG A 274 -0.16 -20.98 2.36
C ARG A 274 0.17 -22.26 3.14
N ASP A 275 1.35 -22.34 3.75
CA ASP A 275 1.77 -23.48 4.58
C ASP A 275 0.82 -23.69 5.79
N LEU A 276 0.37 -22.60 6.39
CA LEU A 276 -0.60 -22.59 7.47
C LEU A 276 -2.06 -22.78 7.01
N LYS A 277 -2.30 -22.91 5.70
CA LYS A 277 -3.64 -23.06 5.07
C LYS A 277 -4.60 -21.92 5.43
N LEU A 278 -4.07 -20.70 5.47
CA LEU A 278 -4.81 -19.48 5.80
C LEU A 278 -5.35 -18.75 4.56
N LEU A 279 -4.92 -19.16 3.37
CA LEU A 279 -5.35 -18.61 2.09
C LEU A 279 -6.36 -19.56 1.42
N GLU A 280 -7.35 -18.99 0.75
CA GLU A 280 -8.47 -19.72 0.14
C GLU A 280 -8.15 -20.22 -1.27
N SER A 281 -7.40 -19.45 -2.06
CA SER A 281 -7.02 -19.81 -3.42
C SER A 281 -5.92 -20.87 -3.44
N SER A 282 -5.90 -21.69 -4.49
CA SER A 282 -4.91 -22.76 -4.71
C SER A 282 -4.24 -22.63 -6.08
N PRO A 283 -3.47 -21.56 -6.33
CA PRO A 283 -2.77 -21.39 -7.60
C PRO A 283 -1.63 -22.41 -7.74
N ARG A 284 -1.24 -22.71 -8.99
CA ARG A 284 -0.11 -23.62 -9.27
C ARG A 284 1.23 -23.06 -8.80
N THR A 285 1.38 -21.74 -8.86
CA THR A 285 2.54 -20.98 -8.41
C THR A 285 2.05 -19.90 -7.44
N PRO A 286 2.84 -19.55 -6.41
CA PRO A 286 2.54 -18.40 -5.56
C PRO A 286 2.36 -17.13 -6.41
N PHE A 287 1.62 -16.16 -5.87
CA PHE A 287 1.40 -14.85 -6.49
C PHE A 287 2.70 -14.06 -6.59
N LEU A 288 3.63 -14.26 -5.66
CA LEU A 288 4.91 -13.56 -5.56
C LEU A 288 6.11 -14.52 -5.72
N PRO A 289 6.33 -15.11 -6.92
CA PRO A 289 7.35 -16.14 -7.11
C PRO A 289 8.76 -15.59 -7.39
N ASP A 290 8.95 -14.29 -7.59
CA ASP A 290 10.18 -13.68 -8.11
C ASP A 290 11.25 -13.41 -7.04
N VAL A 291 11.49 -14.38 -6.17
CA VAL A 291 12.44 -14.27 -5.03
C VAL A 291 13.90 -14.05 -5.45
N ASN A 292 14.22 -14.29 -6.73
CA ASN A 292 15.55 -14.08 -7.32
C ASN A 292 15.60 -12.89 -8.29
N MET A 293 14.51 -12.10 -8.41
CA MET A 293 14.43 -10.93 -9.29
C MET A 293 14.79 -11.24 -10.76
N THR A 294 14.26 -12.34 -11.29
CA THR A 294 14.53 -12.84 -12.64
C THR A 294 13.40 -12.60 -13.62
N LEU A 295 12.17 -12.34 -13.14
CA LEU A 295 10.99 -12.24 -14.00
C LEU A 295 10.87 -10.89 -14.73
N THR A 296 11.61 -9.87 -14.29
CA THR A 296 11.63 -8.56 -14.93
C THR A 296 12.55 -8.47 -16.14
N GLY A 297 13.31 -9.53 -16.45
CA GLY A 297 14.44 -9.60 -17.38
C GLY A 297 14.21 -9.05 -18.81
N GLY A 298 14.15 -7.72 -18.94
CA GLY A 298 14.09 -6.97 -20.20
C GLY A 298 12.78 -6.21 -20.45
N TYR A 299 11.77 -6.33 -19.59
CA TYR A 299 10.54 -5.55 -19.72
C TYR A 299 10.81 -4.12 -19.21
N GLY A 300 10.49 -3.11 -20.03
CA GLY A 300 10.47 -1.73 -19.57
C GLY A 300 9.57 -1.60 -18.33
N GLY A 301 9.90 -0.66 -17.44
CA GLY A 301 9.07 -0.40 -16.26
C GLY A 301 7.61 -0.15 -16.66
N ILE A 302 6.68 -0.58 -15.82
CA ILE A 302 5.25 -0.31 -16.01
C ILE A 302 5.01 1.15 -15.59
N SER A 303 4.36 1.93 -16.46
CA SER A 303 3.92 3.27 -16.07
C SER A 303 2.66 3.18 -15.24
N ASP A 304 2.67 3.80 -14.07
CA ASP A 304 1.58 3.79 -13.10
C ASP A 304 1.84 4.93 -12.07
N ASP A 305 0.93 5.14 -11.12
CA ASP A 305 0.86 6.20 -10.11
C ASP A 305 2.11 6.32 -9.23
N HIS A 306 2.99 5.31 -9.19
CA HIS A 306 4.26 5.41 -8.50
C HIS A 306 5.28 6.32 -9.20
N LEU A 307 5.15 6.55 -10.52
CA LEU A 307 6.16 7.29 -11.30
C LEU A 307 6.45 8.71 -10.76
N PRO A 308 5.46 9.54 -10.41
CA PRO A 308 5.73 10.87 -9.86
C PRO A 308 6.43 10.82 -8.49
N PHE A 309 6.24 9.76 -7.72
CA PHE A 309 6.86 9.58 -6.40
C PHE A 309 8.28 9.04 -6.51
N ILE A 310 8.51 8.02 -7.34
CA ILE A 310 9.86 7.44 -7.53
C ILE A 310 10.82 8.47 -8.15
N HIS A 311 10.34 9.35 -9.04
CA HIS A 311 11.13 10.48 -9.56
C HIS A 311 11.56 11.49 -8.48
N GLN A 312 10.88 11.52 -7.34
CA GLN A 312 11.22 12.35 -6.18
C GLN A 312 11.99 11.57 -5.10
N GLY A 313 12.41 10.33 -5.39
CA GLY A 313 13.23 9.50 -4.50
C GLY A 313 12.44 8.68 -3.49
N VAL A 314 11.14 8.46 -3.68
CA VAL A 314 10.34 7.54 -2.86
C VAL A 314 10.64 6.10 -3.27
N GLU A 315 10.89 5.23 -2.29
CA GLU A 315 11.02 3.79 -2.50
C GLU A 315 9.65 3.14 -2.79
N VAL A 316 9.57 2.30 -3.82
CA VAL A 316 8.30 1.74 -4.33
C VAL A 316 8.32 0.22 -4.29
N LEU A 317 7.26 -0.40 -3.78
CA LEU A 317 6.92 -1.80 -4.02
C LEU A 317 5.66 -1.84 -4.89
N HIS A 318 5.83 -2.13 -6.19
CA HIS A 318 4.74 -2.17 -7.15
C HIS A 318 4.15 -3.58 -7.24
N VAL A 319 2.95 -3.75 -6.69
CA VAL A 319 2.19 -5.00 -6.64
C VAL A 319 1.20 -5.01 -7.80
N ILE A 320 1.73 -5.20 -9.00
CA ILE A 320 0.97 -5.34 -10.24
C ILE A 320 1.38 -6.64 -10.98
N PRO A 321 0.43 -7.47 -11.43
CA PRO A 321 0.76 -8.71 -12.12
C PRO A 321 1.39 -8.45 -13.50
N SER A 322 2.22 -9.39 -13.94
CA SER A 322 2.70 -9.48 -15.32
C SER A 322 2.64 -10.95 -15.77
N PRO A 323 1.86 -11.28 -16.81
CA PRO A 323 1.02 -10.39 -17.61
C PRO A 323 -0.17 -9.80 -16.83
N PHE A 324 -0.74 -8.70 -17.35
CA PHE A 324 -1.98 -8.11 -16.84
C PHE A 324 -3.16 -9.10 -16.92
N PRO A 325 -4.21 -8.91 -16.10
CA PRO A 325 -5.47 -9.63 -16.22
C PRO A 325 -5.96 -9.68 -17.67
N LYS A 326 -6.48 -10.82 -18.11
CA LYS A 326 -7.03 -10.97 -19.47
C LYS A 326 -8.20 -10.00 -19.75
N VAL A 327 -8.89 -9.59 -18.69
CA VAL A 327 -10.03 -8.68 -18.73
C VAL A 327 -9.63 -7.20 -18.77
N TRP A 328 -8.34 -6.88 -18.55
CA TRP A 328 -7.84 -5.50 -18.46
C TRP A 328 -8.32 -4.62 -19.63
N HIS A 329 -8.86 -3.45 -19.30
CA HIS A 329 -9.47 -2.49 -20.25
C HIS A 329 -10.59 -3.05 -21.15
N THR A 330 -11.26 -4.13 -20.74
CA THR A 330 -12.44 -4.67 -21.42
C THR A 330 -13.69 -4.56 -20.54
N MET A 331 -14.89 -4.66 -21.13
CA MET A 331 -16.13 -4.69 -20.35
C MET A 331 -16.27 -5.93 -19.44
N GLU A 332 -15.43 -6.94 -19.62
CA GLU A 332 -15.38 -8.13 -18.76
C GLU A 332 -14.59 -7.88 -17.46
N ASP A 333 -13.93 -6.72 -17.30
CA ASP A 333 -13.39 -6.33 -15.99
C ASP A 333 -14.51 -5.83 -15.08
N ASP A 334 -15.40 -6.76 -14.75
CA ASP A 334 -16.56 -6.60 -13.89
C ASP A 334 -16.45 -7.46 -12.62
N GLY A 335 -17.39 -7.27 -11.70
CA GLY A 335 -17.39 -8.00 -10.43
C GLY A 335 -17.52 -9.53 -10.58
N LYS A 336 -18.10 -10.03 -11.69
CA LYS A 336 -18.34 -11.47 -11.91
C LYS A 336 -17.08 -12.21 -12.33
N HIS A 337 -16.11 -11.50 -12.90
CA HIS A 337 -14.85 -12.07 -13.35
C HIS A 337 -13.74 -11.97 -12.29
N LEU A 338 -14.02 -11.33 -11.15
CA LEU A 338 -13.15 -11.41 -9.99
C LEU A 338 -13.10 -12.85 -9.44
N ASP A 339 -11.89 -13.32 -9.15
CA ASP A 339 -11.71 -14.53 -8.37
C ASP A 339 -11.79 -14.18 -6.88
N ALA A 340 -12.95 -14.45 -6.28
CA ALA A 340 -13.26 -14.05 -4.90
C ALA A 340 -12.22 -14.56 -3.88
N GLN A 341 -11.66 -15.76 -4.11
CA GLN A 341 -10.62 -16.33 -3.24
C GLN A 341 -9.31 -15.54 -3.37
N THR A 342 -8.86 -15.25 -4.59
CA THR A 342 -7.66 -14.45 -4.85
C THR A 342 -7.79 -13.03 -4.30
N VAL A 343 -8.97 -12.40 -4.41
CA VAL A 343 -9.22 -11.07 -3.83
C VAL A 343 -9.04 -11.10 -2.31
N LYS A 344 -9.63 -12.09 -1.62
CA LYS A 344 -9.48 -12.24 -0.16
C LYS A 344 -8.04 -12.53 0.24
N ASP A 345 -7.33 -13.37 -0.52
CA ASP A 345 -5.96 -13.75 -0.24
C ASP A 345 -4.99 -12.56 -0.35
N TRP A 346 -5.13 -11.73 -1.39
CA TRP A 346 -4.33 -10.50 -1.51
C TRP A 346 -4.52 -9.59 -0.29
N ALA A 347 -5.76 -9.39 0.16
CA ALA A 347 -6.03 -8.59 1.35
C ALA A 347 -5.30 -9.14 2.58
N LYS A 348 -5.35 -10.47 2.80
CA LYS A 348 -4.66 -11.12 3.93
C LYS A 348 -3.14 -11.01 3.83
N ILE A 349 -2.56 -11.26 2.65
CA ILE A 349 -1.10 -11.20 2.43
C ILE A 349 -0.60 -9.77 2.72
N VAL A 350 -1.26 -8.75 2.17
CA VAL A 350 -0.87 -7.36 2.38
C VAL A 350 -1.12 -6.91 3.82
N ALA A 351 -2.20 -7.37 4.47
CA ALA A 351 -2.41 -7.13 5.90
C ALA A 351 -1.29 -7.74 6.75
N GLY A 352 -0.90 -8.99 6.49
CA GLY A 352 0.22 -9.64 7.18
C GLY A 352 1.51 -8.84 7.03
N PHE A 353 1.88 -8.48 5.80
CA PHE A 353 3.06 -7.64 5.53
C PHE A 353 2.99 -6.28 6.26
N THR A 354 1.81 -5.66 6.28
CA THR A 354 1.60 -4.37 6.96
C THR A 354 1.78 -4.49 8.47
N LEU A 355 1.27 -5.56 9.08
CA LEU A 355 1.45 -5.84 10.51
C LEU A 355 2.91 -6.17 10.87
N GLU A 356 3.64 -6.89 9.99
CA GLU A 356 5.09 -7.14 10.14
C GLU A 356 5.90 -5.83 10.02
N TRP A 357 5.50 -4.93 9.12
CA TRP A 357 6.14 -3.62 8.94
C TRP A 357 5.95 -2.72 10.16
N LEU A 358 4.74 -2.68 10.71
CA LEU A 358 4.41 -1.84 11.86
C LEU A 358 4.85 -2.46 13.19
N ASP A 359 5.58 -3.58 13.16
CA ASP A 359 6.13 -4.25 14.34
C ASP A 359 5.06 -4.65 15.36
N MET A 360 3.92 -5.14 14.87
CA MET A 360 2.76 -5.41 15.71
C MET A 360 2.92 -6.61 16.65
N MET A 361 4.01 -7.38 16.52
CA MET A 361 4.31 -8.49 17.43
C MET A 361 4.41 -8.07 18.90
N GLU A 362 4.80 -6.83 19.17
CA GLU A 362 4.93 -6.31 20.54
C GLU A 362 3.62 -6.34 21.35
N VAL A 363 2.46 -6.39 20.68
CA VAL A 363 1.13 -6.42 21.33
C VAL A 363 0.38 -7.75 21.17
N TRP A 364 1.09 -8.80 20.75
CA TRP A 364 0.51 -10.12 20.54
C TRP A 364 0.61 -10.99 21.80
N ASP A 365 -0.54 -11.33 22.42
CA ASP A 365 -0.58 -12.20 23.60
C ASP A 365 -0.94 -13.67 23.29
N GLY A 366 -1.12 -14.04 22.02
CA GLY A 366 -1.57 -15.38 21.68
C GLY A 366 -0.54 -16.46 22.01
N ASP A 367 -1.01 -17.67 22.29
CA ASP A 367 -0.15 -18.80 22.69
C ASP A 367 0.95 -19.07 21.66
N GLU A 368 2.19 -18.78 22.05
CA GLU A 368 3.37 -19.21 21.32
C GLU A 368 3.80 -20.58 21.87
N PRO A 369 4.06 -21.58 21.02
CA PRO A 369 4.86 -22.71 21.44
C PRO A 369 6.25 -22.19 21.81
N ASN A 370 6.74 -22.55 22.99
CA ASN A 370 8.13 -22.38 23.39
C ASN A 370 9.06 -22.93 22.30
N ALA A 371 10.34 -22.51 22.31
CA ALA A 371 11.34 -22.99 21.35
C ALA A 371 11.55 -24.53 21.34
N ASP A 372 10.98 -25.25 22.32
CA ASP A 372 10.95 -26.71 22.44
C ASP A 372 9.57 -27.35 22.11
N GLY A 373 8.58 -26.56 21.72
CA GLY A 373 7.25 -27.00 21.28
C GLY A 373 6.16 -27.07 22.35
N THR A 374 6.39 -26.63 23.59
CA THR A 374 5.34 -26.60 24.63
C THR A 374 4.62 -25.25 24.68
N LEU A 375 3.30 -25.22 24.88
CA LEU A 375 2.54 -23.96 25.03
C LEU A 375 2.88 -23.27 26.37
N LYS A 376 2.79 -21.94 26.44
CA LYS A 376 2.84 -21.18 27.71
C LYS A 376 1.64 -21.57 28.58
N ASP A 377 1.90 -21.88 29.85
CA ASP A 377 0.89 -22.18 30.88
C ASP A 377 -0.02 -20.98 31.20
#